data_AF-A0A6I2GJZ8-F1
#
_entry.id   AF-A0A6I2GJZ8-F1
#
_cell.length_a   1.000
_cell.length_b   1.000
_cell.length_c   1.000
_cell.angle_alpha   90.00
_cell.angle_beta   90.00
_cell.angle_gamma   90.00
#
_symmetry.space_group_name_H-M   'P 1'
#
loop_
_entity.id
_entity.type
_entity.pdbx_description
1 polymer ?
#
loop_
_entity_poly.entity_id
_entity_poly.type
_entity_poly.pdbx_seq_one_letter_code
_entity_poly.pdbx_strand_id
1 'polypeptide(L)'
;MGRRVVLAALASGMLVACSSDDKGACEGVTGECVAFEAGATEHDIQTALVSAKPGTTFRFAAGTFTFQNALVLDGVANVTLEGAGAETTVLDFKGQLAGSEALSATRTDGLAVRNLHVRDAKGDGIKVLGTNGVSFQHVRVTWTGANPTAHGAYGLYPVQSKQVLIEDCYVAGASDAGIYVGQSEDIVVRRNEATQNVAGIEIENSHRADVYENNAHANTGGILVFGLPGLQVPDVSHVRVFRNQLVENNTANFAPKGNTVGTVPAGTGMLVMAAHDVEVFENTFTGNKTVGVSVVSYLLLDQTPDDAAFNPDSYRVYLHNNTFSQTGTAPDMNNPLGAALGALAQYLPGGRVPDHVYDGIPGANASARLANNPMELCIGTATSFVNVNAADPDAQGNWTHFSTDVAPYACTLAPLTAVTLQQVP
;
A
#
# COMPACT_ATOMS: atom_id res chain seq x y z
N MET A 1 -28.71 -24.18 92.87
CA MET A 1 -28.89 -25.07 91.71
C MET A 1 -29.20 -24.20 90.50
N GLY A 2 -28.25 -24.05 89.58
CA GLY A 2 -28.40 -23.18 88.40
C GLY A 2 -27.13 -23.24 87.57
N ARG A 3 -27.11 -24.19 86.65
CA ARG A 3 -25.96 -24.68 85.87
C ARG A 3 -25.33 -23.60 84.99
N ARG A 4 -23.99 -23.57 84.98
CA ARG A 4 -23.18 -23.09 83.85
C ARG A 4 -23.48 -23.95 82.61
N VAL A 5 -23.75 -23.33 81.48
CA VAL A 5 -23.64 -23.95 80.16
C VAL A 5 -22.69 -23.10 79.34
N VAL A 6 -21.54 -23.69 79.04
CA VAL A 6 -20.57 -23.23 78.05
C VAL A 6 -21.13 -23.65 76.70
N LEU A 7 -21.31 -22.71 75.77
CA LEU A 7 -21.51 -23.02 74.37
C LEU A 7 -20.35 -22.42 73.57
N ALA A 8 -19.47 -23.30 73.11
CA ALA A 8 -18.49 -23.01 72.08
C ALA A 8 -19.23 -22.97 70.74
N ALA A 9 -19.18 -21.84 70.04
CA ALA A 9 -19.64 -21.73 68.66
C ALA A 9 -18.41 -21.72 67.74
N LEU A 10 -18.35 -22.74 66.88
CA LEU A 10 -17.33 -22.92 65.86
C LEU A 10 -17.30 -21.74 64.88
N ALA A 11 -16.08 -21.37 64.50
CA ALA A 11 -15.81 -20.56 63.33
C ALA A 11 -16.32 -21.26 62.06
N SER A 12 -17.08 -20.54 61.24
CA SER A 12 -17.13 -20.77 59.80
C SER A 12 -16.85 -19.42 59.16
N GLY A 13 -15.58 -19.23 58.78
CA GLY A 13 -15.17 -18.11 57.95
C GLY A 13 -15.86 -18.25 56.60
N MET A 14 -16.84 -17.40 56.34
CA MET A 14 -17.22 -17.08 54.98
C MET A 14 -16.07 -16.30 54.37
N LEU A 15 -15.21 -17.00 53.65
CA LEU A 15 -14.43 -16.41 52.57
C LEU A 15 -15.44 -15.88 51.57
N VAL A 16 -15.77 -14.60 51.69
CA VAL A 16 -16.31 -13.81 50.58
C VAL A 16 -15.20 -13.81 49.54
N ALA A 17 -15.27 -14.74 48.60
CA ALA A 17 -14.53 -14.65 47.36
C ALA A 17 -15.10 -13.43 46.62
N CYS A 18 -14.45 -12.28 46.80
CA CYS A 18 -14.60 -11.17 45.88
C CYS A 18 -14.13 -11.69 44.51
N SER A 19 -15.05 -12.07 43.63
CA SER A 19 -14.80 -12.07 42.20
C SER A 19 -14.78 -10.60 41.77
N SER A 20 -13.65 -9.94 41.97
CA SER A 20 -13.35 -8.72 41.23
C SER A 20 -13.09 -9.14 39.79
N ASP A 21 -14.15 -9.06 38.97
CA ASP A 21 -14.07 -8.93 37.52
C ASP A 21 -13.27 -7.66 37.19
N ASP A 22 -11.95 -7.67 37.37
CA ASP A 22 -11.08 -6.71 36.71
C ASP A 22 -11.03 -7.10 35.23
N LYS A 23 -12.02 -6.65 34.46
CA LYS A 23 -12.07 -6.91 33.02
C LYS A 23 -10.91 -6.26 32.25
N GLY A 24 -10.08 -5.45 32.91
CA GLY A 24 -8.74 -5.03 32.46
C GLY A 24 -8.70 -4.54 31.01
N ALA A 25 -7.55 -4.70 30.36
CA ALA A 25 -7.39 -4.39 28.93
C ALA A 25 -8.28 -5.24 28.01
N CYS A 26 -8.97 -6.28 28.51
CA CYS A 26 -9.88 -7.14 27.74
C CYS A 26 -11.37 -6.76 27.87
N GLU A 27 -11.68 -5.63 28.49
CA GLU A 27 -13.06 -5.18 28.66
C GLU A 27 -13.73 -4.96 27.29
N GLY A 28 -14.94 -5.50 27.14
CA GLY A 28 -15.74 -5.40 25.91
C GLY A 28 -15.41 -6.42 24.83
N VAL A 29 -14.36 -7.22 24.98
CA VAL A 29 -14.04 -8.28 24.02
C VAL A 29 -14.97 -9.48 24.21
N THR A 30 -15.59 -9.93 23.12
CA THR A 30 -16.33 -11.19 23.09
C THR A 30 -15.40 -12.32 22.64
N GLY A 31 -15.28 -13.38 23.45
CA GLY A 31 -14.43 -14.53 23.12
C GLY A 31 -13.13 -14.58 23.91
N GLU A 32 -12.13 -15.26 23.35
CA GLU A 32 -10.80 -15.41 23.97
C GLU A 32 -10.03 -14.10 23.85
N CYS A 33 -9.54 -13.57 24.97
CA CYS A 33 -8.74 -12.35 25.01
C CYS A 33 -7.47 -12.55 25.81
N VAL A 34 -6.35 -12.12 25.25
CA VAL A 34 -5.03 -12.10 25.90
C VAL A 34 -4.56 -10.65 25.96
N ALA A 35 -4.39 -10.13 27.17
CA ALA A 35 -3.89 -8.78 27.41
C ALA A 35 -2.39 -8.79 27.70
N PHE A 36 -1.67 -7.84 27.11
CA PHE A 36 -0.25 -7.57 27.35
C PHE A 36 -0.11 -6.17 27.97
N GLU A 37 0.23 -6.15 29.25
CA GLU A 37 0.53 -4.91 29.98
C GLU A 37 1.92 -4.36 29.59
N ALA A 38 2.16 -3.08 29.89
CA ALA A 38 3.48 -2.48 29.71
C ALA A 38 4.55 -3.29 30.48
N GLY A 39 5.50 -3.87 29.74
CA GLY A 39 6.53 -4.75 30.28
C GLY A 39 6.35 -6.24 30.00
N ALA A 40 5.27 -6.65 29.31
CA ALA A 40 5.16 -8.00 28.76
C ALA A 40 6.40 -8.33 27.91
N THR A 41 6.97 -9.51 28.10
CA THR A 41 8.17 -9.89 27.38
C THR A 41 7.82 -10.40 25.99
N GLU A 42 8.76 -10.28 25.05
CA GLU A 42 8.65 -10.92 23.73
C GLU A 42 8.32 -12.41 23.83
N HIS A 43 8.89 -13.12 24.82
CA HIS A 43 8.62 -14.54 25.02
C HIS A 43 7.15 -14.81 25.36
N ASP A 44 6.56 -14.00 26.25
CA ASP A 44 5.16 -14.14 26.64
C ASP A 44 4.22 -13.87 25.46
N ILE A 45 4.52 -12.81 24.69
CA ILE A 45 3.74 -12.42 23.51
C ILE A 45 3.81 -13.52 22.45
N GLN A 46 5.02 -13.98 22.09
CA GLN A 46 5.20 -15.00 21.07
C GLN A 46 4.56 -16.33 21.47
N THR A 47 4.64 -16.71 22.75
CA THR A 47 4.01 -17.94 23.27
C THR A 47 2.49 -17.87 23.13
N ALA A 48 1.90 -16.71 23.41
CA ALA A 48 0.47 -16.48 23.27
C ALA A 48 0.01 -16.48 21.80
N LEU A 49 0.78 -15.86 20.88
CA LEU A 49 0.47 -15.87 19.44
C LEU A 49 0.54 -17.28 18.85
N VAL A 50 1.56 -18.07 19.20
CA VAL A 50 1.70 -19.48 18.74
C VAL A 50 0.57 -20.37 19.27
N SER A 51 0.04 -20.05 20.45
CA SER A 51 -1.04 -20.80 21.09
C SER A 51 -2.43 -20.23 20.76
N ALA A 52 -2.52 -19.28 19.83
CA ALA A 52 -3.76 -18.62 19.46
C ALA A 52 -4.81 -19.63 19.00
N LYS A 53 -6.03 -19.50 19.52
CA LYS A 53 -7.20 -20.19 18.96
C LYS A 53 -7.93 -19.28 17.98
N PRO A 54 -8.75 -19.84 17.07
CA PRO A 54 -9.58 -19.01 16.21
C PRO A 54 -10.45 -18.04 17.03
N GLY A 55 -10.51 -16.77 16.60
CA GLY A 55 -11.26 -15.73 17.31
C GLY A 55 -10.51 -15.03 18.45
N THR A 56 -9.23 -15.35 18.69
CA THR A 56 -8.46 -14.73 19.79
C THR A 56 -8.19 -13.25 19.52
N THR A 57 -8.44 -12.41 20.51
CA THR A 57 -8.04 -11.00 20.51
C THR A 57 -6.84 -10.78 21.42
N PHE A 58 -5.74 -10.27 20.85
CA PHE A 58 -4.54 -9.86 21.55
C PHE A 58 -4.58 -8.34 21.78
N ARG A 59 -4.67 -7.89 23.04
CA ARG A 59 -4.71 -6.47 23.39
C ARG A 59 -3.41 -6.02 24.03
N PHE A 60 -2.77 -5.03 23.43
CA PHE A 60 -1.56 -4.40 23.93
C PHE A 60 -1.93 -3.10 24.63
N ALA A 61 -1.51 -2.96 25.89
CA ALA A 61 -1.66 -1.72 26.63
C ALA A 61 -0.83 -0.58 25.98
N ALA A 62 -1.05 0.65 26.44
CA ALA A 62 -0.17 1.76 26.10
C ALA A 62 1.25 1.47 26.63
N GLY A 63 2.26 1.64 25.78
CA GLY A 63 3.64 1.34 26.09
C GLY A 63 4.47 1.00 24.86
N THR A 64 5.75 0.74 25.09
CA THR A 64 6.68 0.23 24.07
C THR A 64 7.06 -1.21 24.39
N PHE A 65 6.83 -2.11 23.43
CA PHE A 65 7.19 -3.51 23.47
C PHE A 65 8.35 -3.74 22.52
N THR A 66 9.48 -4.24 23.02
CA THR A 66 10.70 -4.41 22.22
C THR A 66 10.85 -5.84 21.75
N PHE A 67 11.21 -6.02 20.48
CA PHE A 67 11.33 -7.34 19.85
C PHE A 67 12.71 -7.56 19.24
N GLN A 68 13.24 -8.77 19.41
CA GLN A 68 14.43 -9.29 18.74
C GLN A 68 14.08 -10.28 17.62
N ASN A 69 12.86 -10.82 17.59
CA ASN A 69 12.36 -11.72 16.55
C ASN A 69 11.05 -11.20 15.94
N ALA A 70 10.70 -11.69 14.76
CA ALA A 70 9.40 -11.45 14.14
C ALA A 70 8.26 -12.05 14.97
N LEU A 71 7.12 -11.36 15.00
CA LEU A 71 5.85 -11.91 15.48
C LEU A 71 5.20 -12.73 14.37
N VAL A 72 4.82 -13.97 14.68
CA VAL A 72 4.31 -14.92 13.67
C VAL A 72 2.94 -15.45 14.04
N LEU A 73 2.00 -15.37 13.09
CA LEU A 73 0.70 -16.03 13.09
C LEU A 73 0.60 -16.92 11.84
N ASP A 74 0.26 -18.19 12.02
CA ASP A 74 0.14 -19.13 10.90
C ASP A 74 -1.06 -20.05 11.09
N GLY A 75 -1.99 -20.03 10.14
CA GLY A 75 -3.09 -20.99 10.07
C GLY A 75 -4.16 -20.84 11.15
N VAL A 76 -4.35 -19.64 11.70
CA VAL A 76 -5.36 -19.35 12.73
C VAL A 76 -6.32 -18.26 12.24
N ALA A 77 -7.62 -18.52 12.27
CA ALA A 77 -8.63 -17.58 11.76
C ALA A 77 -9.11 -16.57 12.80
N ASN A 78 -9.65 -15.44 12.34
CA ASN A 78 -10.36 -14.42 13.11
C ASN A 78 -9.54 -13.87 14.29
N VAL A 79 -8.23 -13.74 14.10
CA VAL A 79 -7.34 -13.14 15.10
C VAL A 79 -7.39 -11.62 15.00
N THR A 80 -7.45 -10.95 16.15
CA THR A 80 -7.31 -9.50 16.25
C THR A 80 -6.06 -9.14 17.05
N LEU A 81 -5.22 -8.25 16.52
CA LEU A 81 -4.16 -7.57 17.27
C LEU A 81 -4.54 -6.11 17.44
N GLU A 82 -4.66 -5.66 18.68
CA GLU A 82 -5.19 -4.33 18.99
C GLU A 82 -4.33 -3.64 20.05
N GLY A 83 -3.86 -2.43 19.75
CA GLY A 83 -3.25 -1.57 20.75
C GLY A 83 -4.25 -0.61 21.42
N ALA A 84 -3.78 0.10 22.44
CA ALA A 84 -4.54 1.15 23.12
C ALA A 84 -4.66 2.44 22.27
N GLY A 85 -3.95 2.53 21.15
CA GLY A 85 -3.89 3.68 20.26
C GLY A 85 -2.57 3.68 19.48
N ALA A 86 -2.60 4.07 18.21
CA ALA A 86 -1.40 3.96 17.37
C ALA A 86 -0.25 4.86 17.81
N GLU A 87 -0.54 5.99 18.46
CA GLU A 87 0.51 6.86 19.04
C GLU A 87 1.02 6.36 20.41
N THR A 88 0.31 5.43 21.04
CA THR A 88 0.54 5.04 22.44
C THR A 88 1.01 3.61 22.62
N THR A 89 0.71 2.72 21.67
CA THR A 89 1.15 1.32 21.68
C THR A 89 2.16 1.11 20.55
N VAL A 90 3.43 0.94 20.92
CA VAL A 90 4.53 0.78 19.97
C VAL A 90 5.13 -0.61 20.08
N LEU A 91 5.15 -1.34 18.98
CA LEU A 91 5.92 -2.56 18.78
C LEU A 91 7.24 -2.16 18.09
N ASP A 92 8.33 -2.13 18.87
CA ASP A 92 9.64 -1.63 18.46
C ASP A 92 10.59 -2.78 18.10
N PHE A 93 11.00 -2.80 16.84
CA PHE A 93 11.85 -3.82 16.23
C PHE A 93 13.27 -3.33 15.94
N LYS A 94 13.66 -2.16 16.45
CA LYS A 94 15.02 -1.60 16.24
C LYS A 94 16.14 -2.58 16.63
N GLY A 95 15.88 -3.49 17.56
CA GLY A 95 16.79 -4.54 18.01
C GLY A 95 16.62 -5.90 17.32
N GLN A 96 15.85 -5.99 16.24
CA GLN A 96 15.52 -7.25 15.58
C GLN A 96 16.76 -7.98 15.05
N LEU A 97 16.98 -9.20 15.54
CA LEU A 97 18.08 -10.10 15.18
C LEU A 97 17.65 -11.11 14.12
N ALA A 98 16.42 -11.64 14.22
CA ALA A 98 15.89 -12.68 13.34
C ALA A 98 14.49 -12.37 12.80
N GLY A 99 14.14 -13.01 11.68
CA GLY A 99 12.96 -12.68 10.88
C GLY A 99 13.24 -11.54 9.90
N SER A 100 12.47 -11.51 8.82
CA SER A 100 12.54 -10.47 7.79
C SER A 100 11.41 -9.45 7.93
N GLU A 101 10.39 -9.75 8.73
CA GLU A 101 9.23 -8.91 8.96
C GLU A 101 9.08 -8.61 10.46
N ALA A 102 8.42 -7.51 10.83
CA ALA A 102 8.04 -7.27 12.22
C ALA A 102 6.86 -8.15 12.62
N LEU A 103 5.80 -8.17 11.81
CA LEU A 103 4.67 -9.10 11.93
C LEU A 103 4.47 -9.85 10.62
N SER A 104 4.41 -11.17 10.71
CA SER A 104 4.12 -12.08 9.61
C SER A 104 2.88 -12.92 9.94
N ALA A 105 1.83 -12.74 9.15
CA ALA A 105 0.63 -13.57 9.22
C ALA A 105 0.47 -14.35 7.92
N THR A 106 0.21 -15.66 8.02
CA THR A 106 0.00 -16.52 6.85
C THR A 106 -1.27 -17.34 7.04
N ARG A 107 -2.12 -17.41 6.02
CA ARG A 107 -3.40 -18.17 6.04
C ARG A 107 -4.22 -17.88 7.31
N THR A 108 -4.39 -16.60 7.62
CA THR A 108 -5.00 -16.11 8.87
C THR A 108 -6.30 -15.40 8.54
N ASP A 109 -7.27 -16.13 7.96
CA ASP A 109 -8.53 -15.55 7.47
C ASP A 109 -9.23 -14.71 8.53
N GLY A 110 -9.72 -13.52 8.18
CA GLY A 110 -10.35 -12.59 9.11
C GLY A 110 -9.38 -11.86 10.05
N LEU A 111 -8.10 -11.74 9.68
CA LEU A 111 -7.11 -10.99 10.45
C LEU A 111 -7.49 -9.51 10.54
N ALA A 112 -7.54 -8.99 11.77
CA ALA A 112 -7.63 -7.57 12.04
C ALA A 112 -6.40 -7.09 12.83
N VAL A 113 -5.77 -6.02 12.37
CA VAL A 113 -4.73 -5.30 13.11
C VAL A 113 -5.13 -3.84 13.24
N ARG A 114 -5.14 -3.32 14.47
CA ARG A 114 -5.61 -1.96 14.71
C ARG A 114 -4.97 -1.26 15.91
N ASN A 115 -5.00 0.07 15.86
CA ASN A 115 -4.64 0.94 17.00
C ASN A 115 -3.22 0.70 17.56
N LEU A 116 -2.23 0.38 16.71
CA LEU A 116 -0.86 0.13 17.13
C LEU A 116 0.16 0.67 16.12
N HIS A 117 1.41 0.80 16.55
CA HIS A 117 2.54 1.25 15.76
C HIS A 117 3.63 0.19 15.68
N VAL A 118 3.96 -0.27 14.47
CA VAL A 118 5.16 -1.07 14.19
C VAL A 118 6.30 -0.14 13.80
N ARG A 119 7.42 -0.20 14.51
CA ARG A 119 8.55 0.71 14.31
C ARG A 119 9.85 -0.04 14.09
N ASP A 120 10.64 0.44 13.13
CA ASP A 120 12.04 0.04 12.89
C ASP A 120 12.24 -1.47 12.67
N ALA A 121 11.32 -2.11 11.94
CA ALA A 121 11.48 -3.48 11.49
C ALA A 121 12.75 -3.64 10.63
N LYS A 122 13.45 -4.77 10.76
CA LYS A 122 14.66 -5.03 9.96
C LYS A 122 14.35 -5.15 8.46
N GLY A 123 13.20 -5.73 8.12
CA GLY A 123 12.62 -5.71 6.78
C GLY A 123 11.18 -5.23 6.88
N ASP A 124 10.21 -5.94 6.30
CA ASP A 124 8.82 -5.47 6.18
C ASP A 124 8.14 -5.19 7.52
N GLY A 125 7.19 -4.26 7.54
CA GLY A 125 6.41 -3.94 8.72
C GLY A 125 5.42 -5.05 9.06
N ILE A 126 4.33 -5.14 8.31
CA ILE A 126 3.26 -6.12 8.53
C ILE A 126 2.95 -6.84 7.23
N LYS A 127 3.35 -8.10 7.14
CA LYS A 127 3.10 -8.95 5.98
C LYS A 127 1.98 -9.93 6.25
N VAL A 128 1.04 -10.01 5.31
CA VAL A 128 -0.10 -10.92 5.37
C VAL A 128 -0.20 -11.69 4.07
N LEU A 129 0.06 -13.00 4.12
CA LEU A 129 0.13 -13.86 2.96
C LEU A 129 -1.07 -14.81 2.89
N GLY A 130 -1.72 -14.89 1.73
CA GLY A 130 -2.67 -15.97 1.45
C GLY A 130 -3.92 -15.92 2.33
N THR A 131 -4.46 -14.73 2.60
CA THR A 131 -5.51 -14.51 3.61
C THR A 131 -6.75 -13.86 3.00
N ASN A 132 -7.93 -14.36 3.37
CA ASN A 132 -9.20 -13.72 3.04
C ASN A 132 -9.69 -12.90 4.24
N GLY A 133 -10.05 -11.63 4.03
CA GLY A 133 -10.49 -10.73 5.09
C GLY A 133 -9.33 -10.18 5.89
N VAL A 134 -8.60 -9.22 5.30
CA VAL A 134 -7.49 -8.53 5.97
C VAL A 134 -7.93 -7.11 6.29
N SER A 135 -7.82 -6.69 7.55
CA SER A 135 -8.16 -5.33 7.98
C SER A 135 -7.01 -4.67 8.72
N PHE A 136 -6.53 -3.55 8.20
CA PHE A 136 -5.64 -2.61 8.88
C PHE A 136 -6.41 -1.32 9.17
N GLN A 137 -6.57 -0.98 10.44
CA GLN A 137 -7.35 0.19 10.86
C GLN A 137 -6.56 0.99 11.89
N HIS A 138 -6.23 2.24 11.60
CA HIS A 138 -5.48 3.08 12.53
C HIS A 138 -4.15 2.42 12.94
N VAL A 139 -3.41 1.92 11.95
CA VAL A 139 -2.09 1.29 12.14
C VAL A 139 -1.00 2.24 11.65
N ARG A 140 0.09 2.33 12.42
CA ARG A 140 1.30 3.06 12.03
C ARG A 140 2.41 2.07 11.67
N VAL A 141 3.13 2.31 10.58
CA VAL A 141 4.38 1.61 10.27
C VAL A 141 5.46 2.62 9.91
N THR A 142 6.59 2.64 10.62
CA THR A 142 7.65 3.62 10.34
C THR A 142 9.06 3.08 10.48
N TRP A 143 9.95 3.58 9.63
CA TRP A 143 11.40 3.47 9.83
C TRP A 143 12.02 4.84 10.14
N THR A 144 12.81 4.88 11.20
CA THR A 144 13.42 6.10 11.76
C THR A 144 14.94 6.12 11.58
N GLY A 145 15.50 5.11 10.91
CA GLY A 145 16.92 5.00 10.63
C GLY A 145 17.45 6.15 9.77
N ALA A 146 18.71 6.51 9.99
CA ALA A 146 19.36 7.58 9.21
C ALA A 146 19.73 7.14 7.78
N ASN A 147 19.71 5.83 7.50
CA ASN A 147 19.99 5.27 6.18
C ASN A 147 18.72 4.66 5.57
N PRO A 148 17.98 5.42 4.73
CA PRO A 148 16.74 4.95 4.12
C PRO A 148 16.88 3.68 3.30
N THR A 149 18.05 3.43 2.69
CA THR A 149 18.26 2.21 1.88
C THR A 149 18.37 0.94 2.72
N ALA A 150 18.45 1.06 4.06
CA ALA A 150 18.46 -0.06 4.99
C ALA A 150 17.10 -0.30 5.66
N HIS A 151 16.09 0.50 5.31
CA HIS A 151 14.72 0.32 5.79
C HIS A 151 14.06 -0.88 5.10
N GLY A 152 13.00 -1.40 5.72
CA GLY A 152 12.16 -2.43 5.15
C GLY A 152 11.53 -2.03 3.83
N ALA A 153 11.26 -3.02 2.98
CA ALA A 153 10.69 -2.78 1.66
C ALA A 153 9.24 -2.31 1.80
N TYR A 154 8.42 -3.06 2.54
CA TYR A 154 6.98 -2.82 2.58
C TYR A 154 6.45 -2.49 3.98
N GLY A 155 5.64 -1.43 4.10
CA GLY A 155 4.98 -1.05 5.35
C GLY A 155 3.83 -1.97 5.73
N LEU A 156 2.68 -1.76 5.10
CA LEU A 156 1.54 -2.68 5.14
C LEU A 156 1.55 -3.53 3.88
N TYR A 157 1.62 -4.85 4.03
CA TYR A 157 1.93 -5.78 2.93
C TYR A 157 0.98 -7.00 2.91
N PRO A 158 -0.32 -6.81 2.61
CA PRO A 158 -1.16 -7.90 2.15
C PRO A 158 -0.76 -8.37 0.75
N VAL A 159 -0.60 -9.70 0.60
CA VAL A 159 -0.23 -10.32 -0.66
C VAL A 159 -0.94 -11.66 -0.85
N GLN A 160 -1.35 -11.96 -2.09
CA GLN A 160 -2.15 -13.16 -2.38
C GLN A 160 -3.39 -13.24 -1.52
N SER A 161 -4.03 -12.10 -1.27
CA SER A 161 -5.11 -11.95 -0.30
C SER A 161 -6.41 -11.51 -0.97
N LYS A 162 -7.53 -11.70 -0.27
CA LYS A 162 -8.85 -11.25 -0.73
C LYS A 162 -9.53 -10.42 0.32
N GLN A 163 -10.44 -9.53 -0.10
CA GLN A 163 -11.26 -8.74 0.83
C GLN A 163 -10.37 -7.91 1.78
N VAL A 164 -9.54 -7.04 1.19
CA VAL A 164 -8.51 -6.26 1.89
C VAL A 164 -9.04 -4.86 2.20
N LEU A 165 -9.03 -4.47 3.47
CA LEU A 165 -9.32 -3.13 3.95
C LEU A 165 -8.07 -2.52 4.60
N ILE A 166 -7.65 -1.36 4.09
CA ILE A 166 -6.58 -0.55 4.68
C ILE A 166 -7.13 0.86 4.87
N GLU A 167 -7.40 1.25 6.12
CA GLU A 167 -7.96 2.57 6.39
C GLU A 167 -7.38 3.29 7.60
N ASP A 168 -7.36 4.61 7.50
CA ASP A 168 -6.93 5.51 8.57
C ASP A 168 -5.51 5.19 9.09
N CYS A 169 -4.66 4.59 8.25
CA CYS A 169 -3.29 4.18 8.59
C CYS A 169 -2.26 5.27 8.22
N TYR A 170 -1.10 5.20 8.85
CA TYR A 170 0.05 6.07 8.55
C TYR A 170 1.29 5.22 8.29
N VAL A 171 1.95 5.42 7.16
CA VAL A 171 3.16 4.68 6.79
C VAL A 171 4.26 5.62 6.32
N ALA A 172 5.47 5.43 6.84
CA ALA A 172 6.60 6.26 6.44
C ALA A 172 7.97 5.58 6.44
N GLY A 173 8.77 5.92 5.44
CA GLY A 173 10.18 5.50 5.34
C GLY A 173 10.41 4.15 4.68
N ALA A 174 9.41 3.52 4.06
CA ALA A 174 9.57 2.25 3.37
C ALA A 174 10.50 2.40 2.14
N SER A 175 11.46 1.48 1.99
CA SER A 175 12.42 1.48 0.87
C SER A 175 11.83 0.97 -0.44
N ASP A 176 10.61 0.45 -0.41
CA ASP A 176 9.80 0.16 -1.57
C ASP A 176 8.45 0.90 -1.41
N ALA A 177 7.37 0.21 -1.05
CA ALA A 177 6.05 0.81 -0.88
C ALA A 177 5.62 0.96 0.59
N GLY A 178 5.09 2.12 0.95
CA GLY A 178 4.50 2.36 2.27
C GLY A 178 3.28 1.47 2.50
N ILE A 179 2.31 1.53 1.58
CA ILE A 179 1.19 0.60 1.51
C ILE A 179 1.35 -0.20 0.22
N TYR A 180 1.53 -1.50 0.34
CA TYR A 180 1.68 -2.41 -0.80
C TYR A 180 0.55 -3.44 -0.77
N VAL A 181 -0.22 -3.54 -1.85
CA VAL A 181 -1.21 -4.62 -2.02
C VAL A 181 -0.88 -5.38 -3.30
N GLY A 182 -0.38 -6.61 -3.14
CA GLY A 182 0.13 -7.41 -4.26
C GLY A 182 -0.70 -8.66 -4.52
N GLN A 183 -0.89 -9.05 -5.78
CA GLN A 183 -1.50 -10.33 -6.15
C GLN A 183 -2.86 -10.59 -5.46
N SER A 184 -3.64 -9.53 -5.22
CA SER A 184 -4.80 -9.56 -4.34
C SER A 184 -6.08 -9.12 -5.07
N GLU A 185 -7.23 -9.36 -4.45
CA GLU A 185 -8.54 -9.15 -5.07
C GLU A 185 -9.55 -8.56 -4.08
N ASP A 186 -10.41 -7.64 -4.55
CA ASP A 186 -11.38 -6.89 -3.72
C ASP A 186 -10.70 -6.09 -2.61
N ILE A 187 -10.17 -4.93 -3.00
CA ILE A 187 -9.27 -4.12 -2.19
C ILE A 187 -9.87 -2.72 -1.96
N VAL A 188 -9.80 -2.23 -0.73
CA VAL A 188 -10.13 -0.86 -0.37
C VAL A 188 -8.96 -0.25 0.41
N VAL A 189 -8.34 0.79 -0.14
CA VAL A 189 -7.28 1.57 0.51
C VAL A 189 -7.76 3.01 0.63
N ARG A 190 -8.11 3.45 1.85
CA ARG A 190 -8.72 4.77 2.04
C ARG A 190 -8.28 5.56 3.26
N ARG A 191 -8.28 6.89 3.15
CA ARG A 191 -8.00 7.81 4.27
C ARG A 191 -6.65 7.55 4.96
N ASN A 192 -5.68 7.03 4.22
CA ASN A 192 -4.34 6.78 4.74
C ASN A 192 -3.41 7.96 4.47
N GLU A 193 -2.37 8.08 5.28
CA GLU A 193 -1.24 8.95 5.05
C GLU A 193 0.00 8.12 4.71
N ALA A 194 0.55 8.31 3.51
CA ALA A 194 1.75 7.62 3.05
C ALA A 194 2.81 8.66 2.67
N THR A 195 3.92 8.70 3.41
CA THR A 195 4.93 9.73 3.24
C THR A 195 6.37 9.23 3.36
N GLN A 196 7.30 9.87 2.66
CA GLN A 196 8.73 9.56 2.75
C GLN A 196 9.07 8.10 2.36
N ASN A 197 8.24 7.46 1.53
CA ASN A 197 8.50 6.14 0.96
C ASN A 197 9.08 6.28 -0.46
N VAL A 198 9.52 5.17 -1.06
CA VAL A 198 9.73 5.18 -2.52
C VAL A 198 8.39 5.29 -3.22
N ALA A 199 7.52 4.28 -3.11
CA ALA A 199 6.12 4.38 -3.49
C ALA A 199 5.26 4.67 -2.26
N GLY A 200 4.38 5.67 -2.33
CA GLY A 200 3.43 5.92 -1.24
C GLY A 200 2.45 4.76 -1.09
N ILE A 201 1.70 4.50 -2.16
CA ILE A 201 0.74 3.39 -2.25
C ILE A 201 0.98 2.63 -3.55
N GLU A 202 1.01 1.31 -3.48
CA GLU A 202 1.18 0.43 -4.63
C GLU A 202 0.09 -0.65 -4.68
N ILE A 203 -0.54 -0.77 -5.84
CA ILE A 203 -1.44 -1.86 -6.19
C ILE A 203 -0.75 -2.68 -7.28
N GLU A 204 -0.19 -3.83 -6.90
CA GLU A 204 0.64 -4.66 -7.76
C GLU A 204 -0.10 -5.94 -8.16
N ASN A 205 -0.13 -6.27 -9.45
CA ASN A 205 -0.72 -7.49 -10.01
C ASN A 205 -2.07 -7.87 -9.35
N SER A 206 -2.97 -6.90 -9.17
CA SER A 206 -4.17 -7.05 -8.36
C SER A 206 -5.43 -6.66 -9.12
N HIS A 207 -6.59 -7.17 -8.66
CA HIS A 207 -7.88 -6.96 -9.30
C HIS A 207 -8.88 -6.28 -8.37
N ARG A 208 -9.71 -5.39 -8.92
CA ARG A 208 -10.82 -4.74 -8.21
C ARG A 208 -10.35 -4.00 -6.96
N ALA A 209 -9.78 -2.82 -7.16
CA ALA A 209 -9.24 -1.99 -6.09
C ALA A 209 -9.82 -0.58 -6.10
N ASP A 210 -10.27 -0.12 -4.93
CA ASP A 210 -10.67 1.27 -4.67
C ASP A 210 -9.60 1.95 -3.81
N VAL A 211 -8.87 2.91 -4.39
CA VAL A 211 -7.83 3.70 -3.71
C VAL A 211 -8.29 5.14 -3.61
N TYR A 212 -8.76 5.59 -2.44
CA TYR A 212 -9.39 6.91 -2.34
C TYR A 212 -9.22 7.66 -1.04
N GLU A 213 -9.36 8.99 -1.09
CA GLU A 213 -9.22 9.87 0.09
C GLU A 213 -7.86 9.73 0.81
N ASN A 214 -6.83 9.19 0.15
CA ASN A 214 -5.50 9.08 0.73
C ASN A 214 -4.70 10.37 0.51
N ASN A 215 -3.74 10.60 1.41
CA ASN A 215 -2.74 11.65 1.30
C ASN A 215 -1.37 11.00 1.05
N ALA A 216 -0.94 10.95 -0.21
CA ALA A 216 0.36 10.45 -0.63
C ALA A 216 1.30 11.62 -0.93
N HIS A 217 2.21 11.91 0.01
CA HIS A 217 3.06 13.11 -0.08
C HIS A 217 4.52 12.88 0.29
N ALA A 218 5.42 13.65 -0.30
CA ALA A 218 6.86 13.54 -0.05
C ALA A 218 7.42 12.10 -0.24
N ASN A 219 6.83 11.29 -1.10
CA ASN A 219 7.39 10.02 -1.57
C ASN A 219 8.30 10.23 -2.79
N THR A 220 8.86 9.17 -3.38
CA THR A 220 9.46 9.26 -4.73
C THR A 220 8.37 9.26 -5.81
N GLY A 221 7.42 8.33 -5.67
CA GLY A 221 6.18 8.24 -6.43
C GLY A 221 4.98 8.20 -5.48
N GLY A 222 3.89 8.91 -5.84
CA GLY A 222 2.70 8.98 -4.99
C GLY A 222 1.90 7.68 -4.95
N ILE A 223 1.20 7.36 -6.03
CA ILE A 223 0.38 6.14 -6.17
C ILE A 223 0.79 5.38 -7.43
N LEU A 224 1.05 4.08 -7.31
CA LEU A 224 1.48 3.21 -8.40
C LEU A 224 0.42 2.11 -8.58
N VAL A 225 -0.05 1.95 -9.81
CA VAL A 225 -0.88 0.82 -10.26
C VAL A 225 -0.05 0.07 -11.28
N PHE A 226 0.50 -1.08 -10.89
CA PHE A 226 1.75 -1.56 -11.49
C PHE A 226 1.75 -3.08 -11.68
N GLY A 227 1.96 -3.54 -12.91
CA GLY A 227 2.07 -4.96 -13.26
C GLY A 227 3.52 -5.39 -13.50
N LEU A 228 3.91 -6.53 -12.93
CA LEU A 228 5.20 -7.19 -13.16
C LEU A 228 5.05 -8.63 -13.68
N PRO A 229 6.00 -9.11 -14.51
CA PRO A 229 6.07 -10.51 -14.90
C PRO A 229 6.56 -11.41 -13.75
N GLY A 230 6.34 -12.71 -13.90
CA GLY A 230 6.86 -13.74 -12.99
C GLY A 230 6.04 -13.95 -11.71
N LEU A 231 4.81 -13.43 -11.68
CA LEU A 231 3.91 -13.48 -10.52
C LEU A 231 2.70 -14.37 -10.79
N GLN A 232 2.03 -14.83 -9.72
CA GLN A 232 0.90 -15.76 -9.85
C GLN A 232 -0.33 -15.12 -10.49
N VAL A 233 -0.52 -13.82 -10.21
CA VAL A 233 -1.53 -13.00 -10.87
C VAL A 233 -0.82 -12.25 -11.99
N PRO A 234 -1.18 -12.47 -13.27
CA PRO A 234 -0.37 -12.03 -14.40
C PRO A 234 -0.71 -10.61 -14.91
N ASP A 235 -1.68 -9.93 -14.30
CA ASP A 235 -2.20 -8.65 -14.76
C ASP A 235 -2.72 -7.79 -13.60
N VAL A 236 -2.98 -6.52 -13.90
CA VAL A 236 -3.65 -5.58 -12.99
C VAL A 236 -4.92 -5.10 -13.66
N SER A 237 -6.07 -5.18 -12.97
CA SER A 237 -7.32 -4.71 -13.58
C SER A 237 -8.40 -4.20 -12.63
N HIS A 238 -9.30 -3.38 -13.17
CA HIS A 238 -10.46 -2.84 -12.47
C HIS A 238 -10.05 -2.00 -11.24
N VAL A 239 -9.15 -1.04 -11.44
CA VAL A 239 -8.62 -0.19 -10.36
C VAL A 239 -9.22 1.22 -10.48
N ARG A 240 -9.83 1.70 -9.40
CA ARG A 240 -10.32 3.08 -9.28
C ARG A 240 -9.46 3.85 -8.30
N VAL A 241 -8.84 4.92 -8.77
CA VAL A 241 -8.00 5.81 -7.95
C VAL A 241 -8.64 7.18 -7.92
N PHE A 242 -9.21 7.59 -6.79
CA PHE A 242 -10.04 8.79 -6.76
C PHE A 242 -10.02 9.61 -5.48
N ARG A 243 -10.21 10.93 -5.60
CA ARG A 243 -10.26 11.84 -4.44
C ARG A 243 -9.02 11.77 -3.54
N ASN A 244 -7.86 11.42 -4.09
CA ASN A 244 -6.58 11.42 -3.37
C ASN A 244 -5.85 12.76 -3.51
N GLN A 245 -4.98 13.04 -2.56
CA GLN A 245 -4.01 14.13 -2.62
C GLN A 245 -2.62 13.55 -2.90
N LEU A 246 -2.01 13.94 -4.02
CA LEU A 246 -0.68 13.50 -4.45
C LEU A 246 0.25 14.71 -4.50
N VAL A 247 0.97 14.94 -3.40
CA VAL A 247 1.60 16.24 -3.12
C VAL A 247 3.11 16.11 -2.94
N GLU A 248 3.87 16.85 -3.74
CA GLU A 248 5.31 16.99 -3.62
C GLU A 248 6.06 15.66 -3.47
N ASN A 249 5.65 14.63 -4.22
CA ASN A 249 6.32 13.32 -4.23
C ASN A 249 7.67 13.43 -4.95
N ASN A 250 8.63 14.10 -4.32
CA ASN A 250 9.92 14.53 -4.87
C ASN A 250 11.12 13.97 -4.09
N THR A 251 10.88 13.06 -3.15
CA THR A 251 11.96 12.40 -2.41
C THR A 251 12.82 11.61 -3.38
N ALA A 252 14.14 11.69 -3.24
CA ALA A 252 15.05 10.96 -4.10
C ALA A 252 14.81 9.45 -3.96
N ASN A 253 14.79 8.72 -5.07
CA ASN A 253 14.56 7.27 -5.04
C ASN A 253 15.68 6.59 -4.23
N PHE A 254 15.30 5.85 -3.19
CA PHE A 254 16.21 5.15 -2.29
C PHE A 254 15.97 3.63 -2.27
N ALA A 255 15.28 3.11 -3.28
CA ALA A 255 15.04 1.69 -3.41
C ALA A 255 16.36 0.92 -3.52
N PRO A 256 16.42 -0.30 -2.97
CA PRO A 256 17.54 -1.20 -3.20
C PRO A 256 17.81 -1.38 -4.70
N LYS A 257 19.09 -1.43 -5.08
CA LYS A 257 19.47 -1.62 -6.49
C LYS A 257 18.91 -2.94 -7.03
N GLY A 258 18.26 -2.86 -8.18
CA GLY A 258 17.67 -4.02 -8.85
C GLY A 258 16.16 -4.13 -8.65
N ASN A 259 15.57 -3.44 -7.67
CA ASN A 259 14.12 -3.35 -7.54
C ASN A 259 13.53 -2.52 -8.68
N THR A 260 12.43 -2.98 -9.27
CA THR A 260 11.80 -2.28 -10.40
C THR A 260 11.25 -0.91 -9.99
N VAL A 261 10.76 -0.74 -8.75
CA VAL A 261 10.36 0.57 -8.23
C VAL A 261 11.51 1.60 -8.25
N GLY A 262 12.77 1.14 -8.24
CA GLY A 262 13.96 1.97 -8.39
C GLY A 262 14.05 2.68 -9.74
N THR A 263 13.27 2.23 -10.73
CA THR A 263 13.16 2.88 -12.04
C THR A 263 12.21 4.07 -12.03
N VAL A 264 11.38 4.23 -11.01
CA VAL A 264 10.44 5.36 -10.90
C VAL A 264 11.20 6.65 -10.58
N PRO A 265 11.14 7.68 -11.45
CA PRO A 265 11.81 8.94 -11.18
C PRO A 265 11.17 9.66 -10.00
N ALA A 266 11.99 10.31 -9.17
CA ALA A 266 11.49 11.21 -8.14
C ALA A 266 10.65 12.31 -8.79
N GLY A 267 9.55 12.72 -8.17
CA GLY A 267 8.63 13.70 -8.76
C GLY A 267 7.46 13.08 -9.51
N THR A 268 7.20 11.78 -9.34
CA THR A 268 6.08 11.09 -9.98
C THR A 268 4.82 11.21 -9.13
N GLY A 269 3.77 11.85 -9.65
CA GLY A 269 2.48 11.89 -8.96
C GLY A 269 1.84 10.51 -8.94
N MET A 270 1.51 9.98 -10.12
CA MET A 270 0.95 8.64 -10.28
C MET A 270 1.53 7.93 -11.51
N LEU A 271 1.68 6.61 -11.39
CA LEU A 271 2.08 5.72 -12.47
C LEU A 271 1.02 4.63 -12.67
N VAL A 272 0.55 4.47 -13.90
CA VAL A 272 -0.20 3.31 -14.37
C VAL A 272 0.71 2.54 -15.32
N MET A 273 1.09 1.32 -14.95
CA MET A 273 1.96 0.47 -15.75
C MET A 273 1.46 -0.96 -15.85
N ALA A 274 1.41 -1.50 -17.06
CA ALA A 274 0.93 -2.86 -17.33
C ALA A 274 -0.40 -3.18 -16.62
N ALA A 275 -1.35 -2.24 -16.76
CA ALA A 275 -2.64 -2.30 -16.07
C ALA A 275 -3.77 -1.88 -17.01
N HIS A 276 -4.94 -2.51 -16.87
CA HIS A 276 -6.09 -2.22 -17.71
C HIS A 276 -7.41 -2.09 -16.96
N ASP A 277 -8.40 -1.44 -17.56
CA ASP A 277 -9.63 -1.07 -16.84
C ASP A 277 -9.27 -0.26 -15.58
N VAL A 278 -8.62 0.89 -15.79
CA VAL A 278 -8.19 1.79 -14.72
C VAL A 278 -8.93 3.12 -14.84
N GLU A 279 -9.53 3.58 -13.76
CA GLU A 279 -10.26 4.86 -13.70
C GLU A 279 -9.61 5.78 -12.66
N VAL A 280 -9.15 6.95 -13.08
CA VAL A 280 -8.44 7.91 -12.24
C VAL A 280 -9.19 9.23 -12.25
N PHE A 281 -9.80 9.60 -11.12
CA PHE A 281 -10.69 10.76 -11.11
C PHE A 281 -10.74 11.55 -9.81
N GLU A 282 -11.01 12.85 -9.93
CA GLU A 282 -11.16 13.76 -8.78
C GLU A 282 -9.93 13.80 -7.86
N ASN A 283 -8.75 13.41 -8.33
CA ASN A 283 -7.52 13.52 -7.57
C ASN A 283 -6.90 14.91 -7.72
N THR A 284 -6.17 15.33 -6.69
CA THR A 284 -5.41 16.58 -6.70
C THR A 284 -3.91 16.29 -6.73
N PHE A 285 -3.24 16.71 -7.80
CA PHE A 285 -1.80 16.59 -7.99
C PHE A 285 -1.14 17.95 -7.83
N THR A 286 -0.23 18.07 -6.87
CA THR A 286 0.43 19.36 -6.56
C THR A 286 1.93 19.18 -6.43
N GLY A 287 2.71 19.93 -7.20
CA GLY A 287 4.16 20.05 -7.00
C GLY A 287 4.99 18.78 -7.29
N ASN A 288 4.45 17.78 -7.98
CA ASN A 288 5.19 16.59 -8.39
C ASN A 288 6.10 16.94 -9.58
N LYS A 289 7.41 17.00 -9.37
CA LYS A 289 8.35 17.69 -10.28
C LYS A 289 8.58 17.00 -11.62
N THR A 290 8.36 15.70 -11.74
CA THR A 290 8.61 14.94 -12.98
C THR A 290 7.36 14.78 -13.82
N VAL A 291 6.25 14.31 -13.23
CA VAL A 291 5.02 14.06 -13.97
C VAL A 291 3.80 14.07 -13.04
N GLY A 292 2.64 14.48 -13.56
CA GLY A 292 1.36 14.35 -12.87
C GLY A 292 0.90 12.90 -12.84
N VAL A 293 0.45 12.39 -14.00
CA VAL A 293 0.10 10.98 -14.22
C VAL A 293 0.83 10.47 -15.47
N SER A 294 1.46 9.31 -15.37
CA SER A 294 1.99 8.56 -16.53
C SER A 294 1.24 7.26 -16.73
N VAL A 295 0.92 6.95 -18.00
CA VAL A 295 0.36 5.66 -18.44
C VAL A 295 1.37 5.03 -19.37
N VAL A 296 1.95 3.91 -18.97
CA VAL A 296 3.04 3.27 -19.72
C VAL A 296 2.85 1.75 -19.77
N SER A 297 3.36 1.10 -20.78
CA SER A 297 3.47 -0.35 -20.88
C SER A 297 4.74 -0.81 -20.17
N TYR A 298 4.75 -2.04 -19.64
CA TYR A 298 5.99 -2.68 -19.18
C TYR A 298 7.00 -2.87 -20.33
N LEU A 299 6.54 -2.87 -21.59
CA LEU A 299 7.40 -2.94 -22.79
C LEU A 299 8.36 -1.75 -22.92
N LEU A 300 8.14 -0.67 -22.17
CA LEU A 300 9.08 0.43 -22.04
C LEU A 300 10.36 0.02 -21.29
N LEU A 301 10.24 -0.93 -20.36
CA LEU A 301 11.36 -1.45 -19.55
C LEU A 301 11.98 -2.69 -20.18
N ASP A 302 11.15 -3.61 -20.66
CA ASP A 302 11.58 -4.87 -21.28
C ASP A 302 10.62 -5.22 -22.42
N GLN A 303 11.15 -5.20 -23.65
CA GLN A 303 10.39 -5.45 -24.87
C GLN A 303 9.99 -6.91 -25.06
N THR A 304 10.62 -7.83 -24.34
CA THR A 304 10.39 -9.27 -24.46
C THR A 304 10.34 -9.92 -23.07
N PRO A 305 9.34 -9.59 -22.24
CA PRO A 305 9.22 -10.16 -20.91
C PRO A 305 9.17 -11.69 -21.01
N ASP A 306 10.00 -12.38 -20.22
CA ASP A 306 10.05 -13.84 -20.15
C ASP A 306 8.93 -14.40 -19.26
N ASP A 307 7.69 -14.06 -19.61
CA ASP A 307 6.47 -14.57 -18.98
C ASP A 307 5.33 -14.50 -20.00
N ALA A 308 4.93 -15.67 -20.51
CA ALA A 308 3.88 -15.76 -21.52
C ALA A 308 2.46 -15.50 -20.96
N ALA A 309 2.27 -15.59 -19.64
CA ALA A 309 0.99 -15.28 -19.01
C ALA A 309 0.85 -13.78 -18.73
N PHE A 310 1.96 -13.10 -18.47
CA PHE A 310 2.00 -11.68 -18.12
C PHE A 310 1.39 -10.80 -19.21
N ASN A 311 0.57 -9.84 -18.78
CA ASN A 311 0.03 -8.80 -19.63
C ASN A 311 0.87 -7.51 -19.48
N PRO A 312 1.75 -7.18 -20.44
CA PRO A 312 2.62 -6.01 -20.30
C PRO A 312 1.93 -4.70 -20.71
N ASP A 313 0.69 -4.75 -21.19
CA ASP A 313 0.03 -3.63 -21.83
C ASP A 313 -0.74 -2.76 -20.84
N SER A 314 -0.81 -1.46 -21.12
CA SER A 314 -1.73 -0.54 -20.43
C SER A 314 -2.83 -0.08 -21.37
N TYR A 315 -4.09 -0.43 -21.09
CA TYR A 315 -5.24 -0.12 -21.97
C TYR A 315 -6.54 0.08 -21.21
N ARG A 316 -7.53 0.71 -21.84
CA ARG A 316 -8.81 1.09 -21.20
C ARG A 316 -8.57 1.86 -19.90
N VAL A 317 -7.78 2.93 -20.01
CA VAL A 317 -7.45 3.82 -18.90
C VAL A 317 -8.24 5.11 -19.07
N TYR A 318 -9.01 5.50 -18.05
CA TYR A 318 -9.84 6.70 -18.07
C TYR A 318 -9.40 7.70 -17.00
N LEU A 319 -8.83 8.82 -17.43
CA LEU A 319 -8.36 9.91 -16.59
C LEU A 319 -9.33 11.09 -16.74
N HIS A 320 -10.04 11.49 -15.68
CA HIS A 320 -10.99 12.61 -15.78
C HIS A 320 -11.18 13.37 -14.48
N ASN A 321 -11.53 14.65 -14.56
CA ASN A 321 -11.81 15.51 -13.39
C ASN A 321 -10.67 15.60 -12.36
N ASN A 322 -9.43 15.30 -12.74
CA ASN A 322 -8.26 15.50 -11.90
C ASN A 322 -7.78 16.95 -12.00
N THR A 323 -7.28 17.51 -10.90
CA THR A 323 -6.71 18.85 -10.87
C THR A 323 -5.20 18.78 -10.71
N PHE A 324 -4.48 19.53 -11.54
CA PHE A 324 -3.03 19.57 -11.56
C PHE A 324 -2.53 20.98 -11.29
N SER A 325 -1.51 21.09 -10.44
CA SER A 325 -0.81 22.34 -10.21
C SER A 325 0.69 22.08 -10.02
N GLN A 326 1.51 22.87 -10.71
CA GLN A 326 2.97 22.85 -10.57
C GLN A 326 3.62 21.46 -10.76
N THR A 327 3.03 20.60 -11.60
CA THR A 327 3.61 19.29 -11.94
C THR A 327 4.63 19.41 -13.08
N GLY A 328 5.52 18.44 -13.25
CA GLY A 328 6.40 18.34 -14.42
C GLY A 328 7.40 19.49 -14.62
N THR A 329 7.63 20.30 -13.58
CA THR A 329 8.44 21.53 -13.67
C THR A 329 9.95 21.29 -13.61
N ALA A 330 10.39 20.15 -13.08
CA ALA A 330 11.81 19.83 -12.90
C ALA A 330 12.03 18.31 -12.84
N PRO A 331 11.98 17.60 -13.98
CA PRO A 331 12.16 16.15 -14.01
C PRO A 331 13.46 15.66 -13.36
N ASP A 332 13.42 14.47 -12.77
CA ASP A 332 14.57 13.88 -12.09
C ASP A 332 15.65 13.44 -13.07
N MET A 333 16.70 14.26 -13.19
CA MET A 333 17.82 14.01 -14.10
C MET A 333 18.77 12.89 -13.64
N ASN A 334 18.62 12.36 -12.41
CA ASN A 334 19.41 11.22 -11.93
C ASN A 334 18.79 9.87 -12.30
N ASN A 335 17.54 9.89 -12.77
CA ASN A 335 16.82 8.72 -13.24
C ASN A 335 16.73 8.75 -14.78
N PRO A 336 16.97 7.64 -15.50
CA PRO A 336 16.93 7.62 -16.97
C PRO A 336 15.60 8.09 -17.58
N LEU A 337 14.46 7.67 -17.02
CA LEU A 337 13.14 8.09 -17.50
C LEU A 337 12.88 9.57 -17.18
N GLY A 338 13.26 10.01 -15.99
CA GLY A 338 13.19 11.43 -15.61
C GLY A 338 14.06 12.32 -16.51
N ALA A 339 15.28 11.88 -16.85
CA ALA A 339 16.17 12.56 -17.76
C ALA A 339 15.61 12.63 -19.19
N ALA A 340 15.00 11.54 -19.69
CA ALA A 340 14.33 11.51 -20.98
C ALA A 340 13.16 12.52 -21.04
N LEU A 341 12.32 12.55 -20.00
CA LEU A 341 11.24 13.53 -19.89
C LEU A 341 11.76 14.97 -19.75
N GLY A 342 12.86 15.17 -19.03
CA GLY A 342 13.53 16.48 -18.93
C GLY A 342 14.07 16.98 -20.27
N ALA A 343 14.68 16.09 -21.06
CA ALA A 343 15.14 16.41 -22.40
C ALA A 343 13.96 16.69 -23.34
N LEU A 344 12.84 16.00 -23.18
CA LEU A 344 11.62 16.24 -23.96
C LEU A 344 10.96 17.58 -23.59
N ALA A 345 10.94 17.94 -22.30
CA ALA A 345 10.28 19.13 -21.77
C ALA A 345 10.69 20.44 -22.47
N GLN A 346 11.94 20.56 -22.95
CA GLN A 346 12.42 21.76 -23.65
C GLN A 346 11.69 22.04 -24.97
N TYR A 347 11.04 21.04 -25.56
CA TYR A 347 10.30 21.15 -26.81
C TYR A 347 8.78 21.24 -26.60
N LEU A 348 8.32 21.14 -25.35
CA LEU A 348 6.91 21.11 -24.99
C LEU A 348 6.40 22.49 -24.57
N PRO A 349 5.08 22.74 -24.67
CA PRO A 349 4.48 23.99 -24.24
C PRO A 349 4.86 24.35 -22.79
N GLY A 350 5.42 25.54 -22.60
CA GLY A 350 5.83 26.04 -21.29
C GLY A 350 7.14 25.46 -20.75
N GLY A 351 7.89 24.67 -21.54
CA GLY A 351 9.19 24.13 -21.12
C GLY A 351 9.09 23.12 -19.98
N ARG A 352 7.95 22.45 -19.84
CA ARG A 352 7.64 21.50 -18.76
C ARG A 352 7.02 20.22 -19.31
N VAL A 353 7.10 19.14 -18.53
CA VAL A 353 6.35 17.91 -18.83
C VAL A 353 4.86 18.18 -18.62
N PRO A 354 3.97 17.74 -19.54
CA PRO A 354 2.52 17.93 -19.37
C PRO A 354 1.98 17.06 -18.24
N ASP A 355 0.75 17.35 -17.84
CA ASP A 355 0.13 16.70 -16.68
C ASP A 355 -0.12 15.21 -16.91
N HIS A 356 -0.40 14.84 -18.17
CA HIS A 356 -0.62 13.47 -18.62
C HIS A 356 0.49 13.07 -19.60
N VAL A 357 1.17 11.96 -19.30
CA VAL A 357 2.17 11.36 -20.18
C VAL A 357 1.68 9.97 -20.57
N TYR A 358 1.69 9.67 -21.87
CA TYR A 358 1.43 8.34 -22.41
C TYR A 358 2.67 7.86 -23.15
N ASP A 359 3.06 6.60 -22.96
CA ASP A 359 4.24 6.04 -23.63
C ASP A 359 4.05 5.87 -25.14
N GLY A 360 2.83 5.64 -25.61
CA GLY A 360 2.54 5.41 -27.01
C GLY A 360 2.88 4.01 -27.53
N ILE A 361 3.18 3.05 -26.66
CA ILE A 361 3.53 1.70 -27.12
C ILE A 361 2.24 0.92 -27.43
N PRO A 362 2.02 0.50 -28.70
CA PRO A 362 0.89 -0.36 -29.03
C PRO A 362 1.19 -1.79 -28.57
N GLY A 363 0.39 -2.28 -27.65
CA GLY A 363 0.47 -3.62 -27.09
C GLY A 363 -0.21 -4.70 -27.93
N ALA A 364 -0.13 -5.96 -27.48
CA ALA A 364 -0.88 -7.06 -28.09
C ALA A 364 -2.41 -6.88 -27.96
N ASN A 365 -2.85 -6.13 -26.94
CA ASN A 365 -4.25 -5.79 -26.70
C ASN A 365 -4.74 -4.55 -27.48
N ALA A 366 -3.95 -4.04 -28.42
CA ALA A 366 -4.32 -2.91 -29.28
C ALA A 366 -5.60 -3.19 -30.10
N SER A 367 -6.58 -2.30 -30.00
CA SER A 367 -7.81 -2.33 -30.77
C SER A 367 -7.58 -1.90 -32.23
N ALA A 368 -7.73 -2.84 -33.16
CA ALA A 368 -7.67 -2.57 -34.60
C ALA A 368 -8.79 -1.62 -35.10
N ARG A 369 -9.81 -1.33 -34.27
CA ARG A 369 -10.93 -0.44 -34.62
C ARG A 369 -10.65 1.02 -34.31
N LEU A 370 -9.67 1.32 -33.45
CA LEU A 370 -9.35 2.65 -32.97
C LEU A 370 -7.95 3.05 -33.42
N ALA A 371 -7.78 3.30 -34.73
CA ALA A 371 -6.46 3.47 -35.34
C ALA A 371 -5.55 4.50 -34.64
N ASN A 372 -6.10 5.58 -34.09
CA ASN A 372 -5.33 6.65 -33.44
C ASN A 372 -5.35 6.60 -31.90
N ASN A 373 -6.08 5.65 -31.32
CA ASN A 373 -6.13 5.41 -29.87
C ASN A 373 -6.37 3.91 -29.60
N PRO A 374 -5.46 3.04 -30.05
CA PRO A 374 -5.69 1.60 -30.05
C PRO A 374 -5.74 1.02 -28.63
N MET A 375 -5.12 1.68 -27.66
CA MET A 375 -5.11 1.24 -26.25
C MET A 375 -6.29 1.82 -25.45
N GLU A 376 -7.22 2.55 -26.06
CA GLU A 376 -8.39 3.12 -25.38
C GLU A 376 -8.01 4.00 -24.16
N LEU A 377 -6.97 4.82 -24.30
CA LEU A 377 -6.65 5.85 -23.32
C LEU A 377 -7.61 7.02 -23.49
N CYS A 378 -8.41 7.31 -22.48
CA CYS A 378 -9.33 8.44 -22.47
C CYS A 378 -8.91 9.42 -21.39
N ILE A 379 -8.70 10.69 -21.76
CA ILE A 379 -8.31 11.76 -20.81
C ILE A 379 -9.37 12.86 -20.67
N GLY A 380 -10.59 12.58 -21.11
CA GLY A 380 -11.74 13.47 -21.00
C GLY A 380 -11.50 14.80 -21.72
N THR A 381 -11.59 15.91 -20.98
CA THR A 381 -11.42 17.28 -21.49
C THR A 381 -10.04 17.88 -21.18
N ALA A 382 -9.09 17.06 -20.72
CA ALA A 382 -7.73 17.51 -20.43
C ALA A 382 -7.06 18.07 -21.70
N THR A 383 -6.21 19.10 -21.52
CA THR A 383 -5.47 19.74 -22.62
C THR A 383 -3.95 19.65 -22.45
N SER A 384 -3.49 19.13 -21.32
CA SER A 384 -2.08 19.04 -20.93
C SER A 384 -1.65 17.59 -21.07
N PHE A 385 -1.14 17.24 -22.24
CA PHE A 385 -0.90 15.86 -22.65
C PHE A 385 0.33 15.75 -23.56
N VAL A 386 1.04 14.62 -23.46
CA VAL A 386 1.98 14.16 -24.47
C VAL A 386 1.90 12.64 -24.62
N ASN A 387 1.82 12.19 -25.86
CA ASN A 387 2.20 10.85 -26.25
C ASN A 387 3.68 10.91 -26.66
N VAL A 388 4.57 10.27 -25.91
CA VAL A 388 6.02 10.29 -26.20
C VAL A 388 6.37 9.42 -27.41
N ASN A 389 5.48 8.52 -27.81
CA ASN A 389 5.63 7.62 -28.95
C ASN A 389 6.92 6.78 -28.86
N ALA A 390 7.12 6.13 -27.71
CA ALA A 390 8.33 5.37 -27.38
C ALA A 390 8.58 4.16 -28.31
N ALA A 391 7.57 3.73 -29.08
CA ALA A 391 7.71 2.69 -30.09
C ALA A 391 8.40 3.16 -31.38
N ASP A 392 8.57 4.47 -31.59
CA ASP A 392 9.22 5.06 -32.77
C ASP A 392 10.27 6.12 -32.36
N PRO A 393 11.36 5.71 -31.67
CA PRO A 393 12.44 6.62 -31.33
C PRO A 393 13.28 6.99 -32.55
N ASP A 394 14.05 8.07 -32.45
CA ASP A 394 15.05 8.41 -33.47
C ASP A 394 16.20 7.38 -33.54
N ALA A 395 17.11 7.57 -34.49
CA ALA A 395 18.26 6.69 -34.68
C ALA A 395 19.25 6.68 -33.49
N GLN A 396 19.08 7.56 -32.50
CA GLN A 396 19.85 7.62 -31.26
C GLN A 396 19.06 7.11 -30.05
N GLY A 397 17.81 6.67 -30.24
CA GLY A 397 16.94 6.19 -29.17
C GLY A 397 16.18 7.30 -28.44
N ASN A 398 16.20 8.55 -28.91
CA ASN A 398 15.49 9.64 -28.25
C ASN A 398 14.04 9.75 -28.76
N TRP A 399 13.12 10.15 -27.88
CA TRP A 399 11.71 10.37 -28.17
C TRP A 399 11.48 11.73 -28.87
N THR A 400 11.87 11.83 -30.15
CA THR A 400 11.69 13.06 -30.95
C THR A 400 10.40 13.08 -31.77
N HIS A 401 9.75 11.94 -31.96
CA HIS A 401 8.49 11.79 -32.72
C HIS A 401 7.24 11.83 -31.81
N PHE A 402 7.32 12.56 -30.71
CA PHE A 402 6.21 12.73 -29.76
C PHE A 402 5.06 13.54 -30.37
N SER A 403 3.87 13.40 -29.80
CA SER A 403 2.68 14.17 -30.16
C SER A 403 2.03 14.80 -28.93
N THR A 404 1.60 16.06 -29.07
CA THR A 404 0.76 16.75 -28.08
C THR A 404 -0.70 16.84 -28.53
N ASP A 405 -1.05 16.20 -29.66
CA ASP A 405 -2.43 16.14 -30.13
C ASP A 405 -3.27 15.27 -29.19
N VAL A 406 -4.18 15.92 -28.49
CA VAL A 406 -5.09 15.29 -27.54
C VAL A 406 -6.35 14.75 -28.19
N ALA A 407 -6.67 15.16 -29.42
CA ALA A 407 -7.95 14.83 -30.06
C ALA A 407 -8.27 13.32 -30.10
N PRO A 408 -7.31 12.40 -30.35
CA PRO A 408 -7.57 10.96 -30.31
C PRO A 408 -7.95 10.41 -28.93
N TYR A 409 -7.56 11.12 -27.86
CA TYR A 409 -7.70 10.71 -26.46
C TYR A 409 -8.84 11.45 -25.74
N ALA A 410 -9.50 12.40 -26.41
CA ALA A 410 -10.67 13.11 -25.91
C ALA A 410 -11.94 12.23 -25.98
N CYS A 411 -11.92 11.12 -25.26
CA CYS A 411 -12.98 10.12 -25.18
C CYS A 411 -13.42 9.87 -23.74
N THR A 412 -14.41 8.98 -23.58
CA THR A 412 -14.94 8.54 -22.30
C THR A 412 -15.05 7.02 -22.28
N LEU A 413 -14.77 6.40 -21.14
CA LEU A 413 -15.08 4.99 -20.88
C LEU A 413 -16.26 4.88 -19.91
N ALA A 414 -16.85 3.70 -19.81
CA ALA A 414 -17.86 3.43 -18.79
C ALA A 414 -17.17 3.45 -17.41
N PRO A 415 -17.78 4.12 -16.40
CA PRO A 415 -17.24 4.10 -15.04
C PRO A 415 -17.15 2.67 -14.49
N LEU A 416 -16.11 2.41 -13.72
CA LEU A 416 -15.88 1.11 -13.11
C LEU A 416 -16.77 0.92 -11.88
N THR A 417 -17.12 -0.34 -11.62
CA THR A 417 -17.97 -0.69 -10.47
C THR A 417 -17.20 -0.54 -9.18
N ALA A 418 -17.88 -0.07 -8.12
CA ALA A 418 -17.29 0.05 -6.80
C ALA A 418 -16.98 -1.30 -6.17
N VAL A 419 -15.85 -1.37 -5.47
CA VAL A 419 -15.50 -2.53 -4.67
C VAL A 419 -16.45 -2.60 -3.48
N THR A 420 -17.04 -3.78 -3.26
CA THR A 420 -17.85 -4.05 -2.08
C THR A 420 -17.17 -5.16 -1.28
N LEU A 421 -16.66 -4.80 -0.11
CA LEU A 421 -16.11 -5.79 0.81
C LEU A 421 -17.25 -6.58 1.46
N GLN A 422 -17.07 -7.89 1.51
CA GLN A 422 -17.95 -8.83 2.18
C GLN A 422 -17.49 -9.05 3.62
N GLN A 423 -18.42 -9.40 4.51
CA GLN A 423 -18.04 -9.89 5.83
C GLN A 423 -17.40 -11.27 5.66
N VAL A 424 -16.16 -11.41 6.13
CA VAL A 424 -15.47 -12.70 6.15
C VAL A 424 -15.89 -13.48 7.40
N PRO A 425 -16.30 -14.77 7.28
CA PRO A 425 -16.86 -15.57 8.37
C PRO A 425 -15.95 -15.85 9.58
#